data_AF-A0A366HWS6-F1
#
_entry.id   AF-A0A366HWS6-F1
#
_cell.length_a   1.000
_cell.length_b   1.000
_cell.length_c   1.000
_cell.angle_alpha   90.00
_cell.angle_beta   90.00
_cell.angle_gamma   90.00
#
_symmetry.space_group_name_H-M   'P 1'
#
loop_
_entity.id
_entity.type
_entity.pdbx_description
1 polymer ?
#
loop_
_entity_poly.entity_id
_entity_poly.type
_entity_poly.pdbx_seq_one_letter_code
_entity_poly.pdbx_strand_id
1 'polypeptide(L)'
;MKSLFLTLTVVLFGAAASLADDKTVTTTTSTVGTGTITEYSPGSTFVVKESSGPVTYKYGEKVTYVTKGGKTLTDADVKTRIKVGAPVRVHYAADGDAKVISKVEIDD
;
A
#
# COMPACT_ATOMS: atom_id res chain seq x y z
N MET A 1 -17.95 10.81 -22.67
CA MET A 1 -16.62 10.36 -22.17
C MET A 1 -16.84 9.94 -20.72
N LYS A 2 -16.48 8.70 -20.40
CA LYS A 2 -17.15 7.88 -19.37
C LYS A 2 -16.80 8.37 -17.96
N SER A 3 -17.73 9.09 -17.33
CA SER A 3 -17.72 9.45 -15.92
C SER A 3 -17.89 8.20 -15.07
N LEU A 4 -16.84 7.82 -14.35
CA LEU A 4 -16.88 6.71 -13.40
C LEU A 4 -17.42 7.24 -12.07
N PHE A 5 -18.75 7.21 -11.94
CA PHE A 5 -19.45 7.42 -10.69
C PHE A 5 -19.10 6.27 -9.72
N LEU A 6 -18.23 6.55 -8.74
CA LEU A 6 -17.94 5.61 -7.66
C LEU A 6 -19.01 5.79 -6.57
N THR A 7 -20.15 5.12 -6.77
CA THR A 7 -21.23 5.03 -5.78
C THR A 7 -20.73 4.22 -4.57
N LEU A 8 -20.44 4.94 -3.49
CA LEU A 8 -20.15 4.42 -2.16
C LEU A 8 -21.44 3.90 -1.52
N THR A 9 -21.86 2.69 -1.88
CA THR A 9 -22.87 1.94 -1.13
C THR A 9 -22.20 1.23 0.04
N VAL A 10 -22.25 1.87 1.21
CA VAL A 10 -21.91 1.25 2.50
C VAL A 10 -23.06 0.33 2.91
N VAL A 11 -22.89 -0.97 2.73
CA VAL A 11 -23.70 -1.97 3.44
C VAL A 11 -22.95 -2.31 4.72
N LEU A 12 -23.41 -1.70 5.81
CA LEU A 12 -23.02 -2.03 7.16
C LEU A 12 -23.68 -3.37 7.53
N PHE A 13 -22.93 -4.47 7.54
CA PHE A 13 -23.40 -5.72 8.15
C PHE A 13 -22.24 -6.51 8.74
N GLY A 14 -22.31 -6.75 10.05
CA GLY A 14 -21.41 -7.66 10.75
C GLY A 14 -21.09 -7.27 12.20
N ALA A 15 -22.11 -7.12 13.05
CA ALA A 15 -21.89 -7.22 14.49
C ALA A 15 -21.71 -8.70 14.86
N ALA A 16 -20.60 -9.04 15.51
CA ALA A 16 -20.47 -10.26 16.29
C ALA A 16 -19.59 -9.97 17.51
N ALA A 17 -20.20 -10.11 18.69
CA ALA A 17 -19.57 -9.95 19.99
C ALA A 17 -18.78 -11.19 20.38
N SER A 18 -17.55 -11.03 20.85
CA SER A 18 -16.95 -11.87 21.91
C SER A 18 -15.61 -11.29 22.39
N LEU A 19 -15.58 -10.96 23.68
CA LEU A 19 -14.50 -11.06 24.66
C LEU A 19 -13.03 -11.04 24.15
N ALA A 20 -12.26 -10.12 24.74
CA ALA A 20 -10.80 -10.10 24.89
C ALA A 20 -9.94 -9.42 23.81
N ASP A 21 -8.94 -8.72 24.33
CA ASP A 21 -7.85 -7.98 23.68
C ASP A 21 -8.22 -6.59 23.15
N ASP A 22 -7.64 -5.56 23.76
CA ASP A 22 -7.61 -4.16 23.31
C ASP A 22 -6.79 -4.06 22.01
N LYS A 23 -7.18 -4.81 20.98
CA LYS A 23 -6.76 -4.56 19.60
C LYS A 23 -7.66 -3.47 19.09
N THR A 24 -7.17 -2.24 19.17
CA THR A 24 -7.59 -1.16 18.30
C THR A 24 -7.43 -1.66 16.86
N VAL A 25 -8.50 -2.22 16.30
CA VAL A 25 -8.58 -2.59 14.89
C VAL A 25 -8.75 -1.28 14.13
N THR A 26 -7.66 -0.56 13.94
CA THR A 26 -7.62 0.61 13.07
C THR A 26 -7.86 0.11 11.65
N THR A 27 -9.12 0.18 11.24
CA THR A 27 -9.55 -0.18 9.89
C THR A 27 -9.02 0.89 8.94
N THR A 28 -7.75 0.73 8.56
CA THR A 28 -7.06 1.64 7.64
C THR A 28 -7.52 1.30 6.24
N THR A 29 -8.45 2.09 5.70
CA THR A 29 -8.90 1.95 4.31
C THR A 29 -7.72 2.27 3.40
N SER A 30 -7.07 1.22 2.91
CA SER A 30 -5.89 1.34 2.05
C SER A 30 -6.31 1.10 0.61
N THR A 31 -5.96 2.02 -0.28
CA THR A 31 -6.09 1.84 -1.72
C THR A 31 -4.89 1.06 -2.25
N VAL A 32 -5.10 0.24 -3.26
CA VAL A 32 -4.03 -0.54 -3.89
C VAL A 32 -3.61 0.14 -5.20
N GLY A 33 -2.37 0.62 -5.25
CA GLY A 33 -1.69 1.04 -6.47
C GLY A 33 -0.81 -0.09 -7.00
N THR A 34 -0.83 -0.34 -8.30
CA THR A 34 0.03 -1.35 -8.93
C THR A 34 0.87 -0.69 -10.01
N GLY A 35 2.16 -0.99 -10.03
CA GLY A 35 3.04 -0.46 -11.05
C GLY A 35 4.47 -0.95 -10.91
N THR A 36 5.39 -0.25 -11.54
CA THR A 36 6.82 -0.58 -11.54
C THR A 36 7.61 0.51 -10.83
N ILE A 37 8.56 0.14 -9.98
CA ILE A 37 9.42 1.13 -9.32
C ILE A 37 10.28 1.84 -10.37
N THR A 38 10.23 3.15 -10.41
CA THR A 38 11.13 3.98 -11.23
C THR A 38 12.24 4.61 -10.41
N GLU A 39 11.95 4.92 -9.15
CA GLU A 39 12.92 5.51 -8.23
C GLU A 39 12.66 4.98 -6.83
N TYR A 40 13.73 4.53 -6.18
CA TYR A 40 13.66 3.95 -4.85
C TYR A 40 14.85 4.41 -4.01
N SER A 41 14.52 5.10 -2.93
CA SER A 41 15.43 5.43 -1.85
C SER A 41 14.74 5.06 -0.53
N PRO A 42 15.18 3.98 0.16
CA PRO A 42 14.53 3.50 1.38
C PRO A 42 14.37 4.63 2.40
N GLY A 43 13.12 4.89 2.80
CA GLY A 43 12.79 5.93 3.79
C GLY A 43 12.82 7.37 3.29
N SER A 44 13.14 7.61 2.01
CA SER A 44 13.10 8.96 1.39
C SER A 44 12.14 9.04 0.22
N THR A 45 12.34 8.24 -0.83
CA THR A 45 11.66 8.39 -2.11
C THR A 45 11.13 7.05 -2.60
N PHE A 46 9.84 6.97 -2.92
CA PHE A 46 9.23 5.80 -3.54
C PHE A 46 8.37 6.25 -4.73
N VAL A 47 8.92 6.16 -5.94
CA VAL A 47 8.21 6.53 -7.17
C VAL A 47 7.86 5.26 -7.95
N VAL A 48 6.58 5.14 -8.27
CA VAL A 48 6.04 4.01 -9.03
C VAL A 48 5.44 4.53 -10.32
N LYS A 49 5.86 3.95 -11.44
CA LYS A 49 5.20 4.10 -12.73
C LYS A 49 3.93 3.27 -12.72
N GLU A 50 2.80 3.94 -12.57
CA GLU A 50 1.48 3.35 -12.75
C GLU A 50 0.98 3.57 -14.18
N SER A 51 -0.18 2.98 -14.48
CA SER A 51 -0.86 3.13 -15.76
C SER A 51 -1.26 4.58 -16.05
N SER A 52 -1.59 5.36 -15.00
CA SER A 52 -1.95 6.78 -15.08
C SER A 52 -0.75 7.70 -15.21
N GLY A 53 0.46 7.25 -14.84
CA GLY A 53 1.66 8.07 -14.80
C GLY A 53 2.60 7.68 -13.66
N PRO A 54 3.75 8.35 -13.53
CA PRO A 54 4.61 8.23 -12.36
C PRO A 54 3.91 8.84 -11.14
N VAL A 55 3.79 8.06 -10.08
CA VAL A 55 3.17 8.44 -8.81
C VAL A 55 4.23 8.42 -7.72
N THR A 56 4.39 9.54 -7.04
CA THR A 56 5.27 9.66 -5.88
C THR A 56 4.50 9.32 -4.62
N TYR A 57 5.06 8.40 -3.85
CA TYR A 57 4.51 7.97 -2.58
C TYR A 57 5.37 8.43 -1.42
N LYS A 58 4.73 8.76 -0.30
CA LYS A 58 5.38 9.05 0.98
C LYS A 58 5.36 7.82 1.87
N TYR A 59 6.42 7.62 2.63
CA TYR A 59 6.45 6.58 3.66
C TYR A 59 5.58 7.01 4.84
N GLY A 60 4.66 6.14 5.27
CA GLY A 60 3.98 6.30 6.55
C GLY A 60 4.89 5.97 7.73
N GLU A 61 4.40 6.18 8.95
CA GLU A 61 5.14 5.88 10.18
C GLU A 61 5.56 4.40 10.28
N LYS A 62 4.71 3.51 9.77
CA LYS A 62 4.98 2.07 9.70
C LYS A 62 4.68 1.57 8.30
N VAL A 63 5.71 1.08 7.63
CA VAL A 63 5.59 0.44 6.32
C VAL A 63 5.98 -1.02 6.43
N THR A 64 5.00 -1.89 6.22
CA THR A 64 5.24 -3.34 6.20
C THR A 64 5.55 -3.79 4.79
N TYR A 65 6.68 -4.44 4.59
CA TYR A 65 7.04 -5.05 3.31
C TYR A 65 6.67 -6.53 3.33
N VAL A 66 5.92 -6.96 2.32
CA VAL A 66 5.52 -8.35 2.16
C VAL A 66 5.77 -8.81 0.73
N THR A 67 5.91 -10.10 0.54
CA THR A 67 5.80 -10.74 -0.77
C THR A 67 4.33 -10.94 -1.13
N LYS A 68 4.05 -11.19 -2.40
CA LYS A 68 2.74 -11.65 -2.87
C LYS A 68 2.20 -12.87 -2.12
N GLY A 69 3.10 -13.74 -1.64
CA GLY A 69 2.76 -14.91 -0.82
C GLY A 69 2.45 -14.59 0.65
N GLY A 70 2.50 -13.32 1.07
CA GLY A 70 2.26 -12.89 2.45
C GLY A 70 3.45 -13.05 3.39
N LYS A 71 4.65 -13.43 2.89
CA LYS A 71 5.86 -13.40 3.73
C LYS A 71 6.30 -11.96 3.96
N THR A 72 6.45 -11.58 5.22
CA THR A 72 7.10 -10.33 5.60
C THR A 72 8.57 -10.36 5.22
N LEU A 73 9.04 -9.27 4.62
CA LEU A 73 10.43 -9.09 4.20
C LEU A 73 11.23 -8.40 5.30
N THR A 74 12.47 -8.83 5.48
CA THR A 74 13.44 -8.13 6.34
C THR A 74 14.08 -6.97 5.60
N ASP A 75 14.76 -6.05 6.29
CA ASP A 75 15.50 -4.95 5.65
C ASP A 75 16.52 -5.42 4.60
N ALA A 76 17.13 -6.60 4.82
CA ALA A 76 18.06 -7.20 3.87
C ALA A 76 17.34 -7.65 2.59
N ASP A 77 16.17 -8.27 2.73
CA ASP A 77 15.35 -8.67 1.58
C ASP A 77 14.80 -7.44 0.85
N VAL A 78 14.38 -6.42 1.57
CA VAL A 78 13.90 -5.17 1.00
C VAL A 78 14.96 -4.54 0.10
N LYS A 79 16.22 -4.42 0.57
CA LYS A 79 17.31 -3.86 -0.23
C LYS A 79 17.69 -4.69 -1.46
N THR A 80 17.50 -6.01 -1.40
CA THR A 80 17.90 -6.91 -2.49
C THR A 80 16.79 -7.14 -3.52
N ARG A 81 15.53 -7.12 -3.08
CA ARG A 81 14.35 -7.36 -3.93
C ARG A 81 13.72 -6.08 -4.45
N ILE A 82 13.70 -5.01 -3.64
CA ILE A 82 13.14 -3.71 -4.04
C ILE A 82 14.19 -2.94 -4.82
N LYS A 83 14.07 -2.99 -6.14
CA LYS A 83 14.94 -2.29 -7.09
C LYS A 83 14.13 -1.59 -8.18
N VAL A 84 14.75 -0.61 -8.80
CA VAL A 84 14.19 0.04 -10.00
C VAL A 84 13.92 -1.01 -11.07
N GLY A 85 12.73 -0.96 -11.68
CA GLY A 85 12.23 -1.94 -12.63
C GLY A 85 11.47 -3.12 -12.01
N ALA A 86 11.45 -3.26 -10.68
CA ALA A 86 10.68 -4.32 -10.04
C ALA A 86 9.17 -3.98 -10.04
N PRO A 87 8.29 -4.95 -10.36
CA PRO A 87 6.85 -4.77 -10.21
C PRO A 87 6.46 -4.80 -8.73
N VAL A 88 5.64 -3.84 -8.32
CA VAL A 88 5.19 -3.69 -6.93
C VAL A 88 3.72 -3.34 -6.83
N ARG A 89 3.15 -3.67 -5.68
CA ARG A 89 1.79 -3.33 -5.27
C ARG A 89 1.88 -2.55 -3.98
N VAL A 90 1.43 -1.31 -4.00
CA VAL A 90 1.53 -0.39 -2.87
C VAL A 90 0.16 -0.20 -2.27
N HIS A 91 0.02 -0.50 -0.99
CA HIS A 91 -1.13 -0.14 -0.19
C HIS A 91 -0.88 1.21 0.43
N TYR A 92 -1.68 2.19 0.04
CA TYR A 92 -1.55 3.56 0.50
C TYR A 92 -2.88 4.10 1.03
N ALA A 93 -2.78 5.02 1.98
CA ALA A 93 -3.85 5.91 2.37
C ALA A 93 -3.68 7.25 1.64
N ALA A 94 -4.79 7.86 1.23
CA ALA A 94 -4.78 9.24 0.73
C ALA A 94 -4.86 10.18 1.94
N ASP A 95 -3.86 11.04 2.11
CA ASP A 95 -3.78 12.05 3.15
C ASP A 95 -3.69 13.43 2.48
N GLY A 96 -4.86 14.08 2.31
CA GLY A 96 -4.99 15.26 1.46
C GLY A 96 -4.56 14.96 0.02
N ASP A 97 -3.52 15.66 -0.45
CA ASP A 97 -2.90 15.44 -1.77
C ASP A 97 -1.78 14.39 -1.77
N ALA A 98 -1.35 13.94 -0.59
CA ALA A 98 -0.29 12.96 -0.45
C ALA A 98 -0.83 11.52 -0.45
N LYS A 99 -0.05 10.58 -1.00
CA LYS A 99 -0.30 9.14 -0.89
C LYS A 99 0.70 8.55 0.08
N VAL A 100 0.23 8.11 1.23
CA VAL A 100 1.05 7.59 2.33
C VAL A 100 1.00 6.08 2.32
N ILE A 101 2.14 5.43 2.15
CA ILE A 101 2.24 3.97 2.11
C ILE A 101 2.15 3.42 3.53
N SER A 102 1.36 2.34 3.69
CA SER A 102 1.34 1.55 4.92
C SER A 102 1.84 0.12 4.69
N LYS A 103 1.69 -0.42 3.47
CA LYS A 103 2.18 -1.76 3.13
C LYS A 103 2.66 -1.79 1.69
N VAL A 104 3.80 -2.40 1.43
CA VAL A 104 4.31 -2.67 0.08
C VAL A 104 4.34 -4.17 -0.10
N GLU A 105 3.72 -4.64 -1.18
CA GLU A 105 3.76 -6.01 -1.63
C GLU A 105 4.61 -6.08 -2.90
N ILE A 106 5.56 -7.01 -2.95
CA ILE A 106 6.40 -7.24 -4.12
C ILE A 106 6.16 -8.63 -4.69
N ASP A 107 6.30 -8.74 -6.01
CA ASP A 107 6.37 -10.03 -6.70
C ASP A 107 7.77 -10.63 -6.47
N ASP A 108 7.84 -11.95 -6.23
CA ASP A 108 9.09 -12.67 -5.88
C ASP A 108 10.10 -12.71 -7.03
#